data_AF-A0A7W1YAL0-F1
#
_entry.id   AF-A0A7W1YAL0-F1
#
_cell.length_a   1.000
_cell.length_b   1.000
_cell.length_c   1.000
_cell.angle_alpha   90.00
_cell.angle_beta   90.00
_cell.angle_gamma   90.00
#
_symmetry.space_group_name_H-M   'P 1'
#
loop_
_entity.id
_entity.type
_entity.pdbx_description
1 polymer ?
#
loop_
_entity_poly.entity_id
_entity_poly.type
_entity_poly.pdbx_seq_one_letter_code
_entity_poly.pdbx_strand_id
1 'polypeptide(L)'
;MSACSTLAVLFLIFIFSPGVFAVRTRHPAMQEKSAGTYVGTETCQACHQDRVVEMSASPHKQLFRETDPVKQGCEACHGPGSTHVESGGDSAKIFRYRSATAGSIQEKCTACHSQHDGSGHRGLACTRCHTVHQPSGKFLLTKPQDQLCLSCHR
;
A
#
# COMPACT_ATOMS: atom_id res chain seq x y z
N MET A 1 -86.13 -12.25 -28.18
CA MET A 1 -86.23 -10.86 -27.67
C MET A 1 -84.95 -10.60 -26.90
N SER A 2 -84.15 -9.62 -27.33
CA SER A 2 -82.94 -9.06 -26.67
C SER A 2 -81.72 -9.98 -26.52
N ALA A 3 -80.46 -9.59 -26.70
CA ALA A 3 -79.78 -8.36 -27.15
C ALA A 3 -78.29 -8.78 -27.33
N CYS A 4 -77.60 -8.41 -28.42
CA CYS A 4 -76.78 -7.21 -28.60
C CYS A 4 -75.33 -7.31 -28.07
N SER A 5 -74.40 -7.22 -29.03
CA SER A 5 -73.06 -6.59 -29.00
C SER A 5 -71.97 -7.05 -28.04
N THR A 6 -70.88 -7.54 -28.63
CA THR A 6 -69.51 -7.19 -28.19
C THR A 6 -68.65 -6.89 -29.43
N LEU A 7 -68.14 -5.65 -29.52
CA LEU A 7 -67.09 -5.26 -30.45
C LEU A 7 -65.75 -5.82 -29.95
N ALA A 8 -65.02 -6.54 -30.80
CA ALA A 8 -63.65 -6.96 -30.56
C ALA A 8 -62.68 -5.89 -31.06
N VAL A 9 -61.98 -5.21 -30.14
CA VAL A 9 -60.86 -4.31 -30.44
C VAL A 9 -59.58 -5.14 -30.42
N LEU A 10 -58.98 -5.33 -31.60
CA LEU A 10 -57.69 -5.99 -31.81
C LEU A 10 -56.56 -5.08 -31.31
N PHE A 11 -55.99 -5.41 -30.14
CA PHE A 11 -54.74 -4.84 -29.65
C PHE A 11 -53.55 -5.50 -30.34
N LEU A 12 -52.82 -4.73 -31.15
CA LEU A 12 -51.52 -5.09 -31.70
C LEU A 12 -50.47 -5.12 -30.58
N ILE A 13 -49.94 -6.31 -30.32
CA ILE A 13 -48.92 -6.60 -29.31
C ILE A 13 -47.58 -6.04 -29.78
N PHE A 14 -47.07 -5.01 -29.10
CA PHE A 14 -45.67 -4.57 -29.20
C PHE A 14 -44.78 -5.57 -28.45
N ILE A 15 -43.92 -6.26 -29.20
CA ILE A 15 -42.94 -7.23 -28.69
C ILE A 15 -41.76 -6.43 -28.11
N PHE A 16 -41.79 -6.13 -26.81
CA PHE A 16 -40.67 -5.52 -26.09
C PHE A 16 -39.82 -6.64 -25.47
N SER A 17 -38.71 -7.00 -26.12
CA SER A 17 -37.72 -7.93 -25.54
C SER A 17 -36.93 -7.23 -24.43
N PRO A 18 -36.96 -7.71 -23.17
CA PRO A 18 -36.10 -7.16 -22.14
C PRO A 18 -34.68 -7.71 -22.32
N GLY A 19 -33.79 -6.86 -22.84
CA GLY A 19 -32.35 -7.11 -22.82
C GLY A 19 -31.85 -7.25 -21.39
N VAL A 20 -31.32 -8.42 -21.08
CA VAL A 20 -30.68 -8.73 -19.79
C VAL A 20 -29.37 -7.96 -19.71
N PHE A 21 -29.40 -6.78 -19.10
CA PHE A 21 -28.17 -6.07 -18.70
C PHE A 21 -27.58 -6.80 -17.49
N ALA A 22 -26.54 -7.60 -17.74
CA ALA A 22 -25.71 -8.18 -16.69
C ALA A 22 -24.98 -7.05 -15.95
N VAL A 23 -25.49 -6.65 -14.78
CA VAL A 23 -24.79 -5.79 -13.83
C VAL A 23 -23.57 -6.55 -13.32
N ARG A 24 -22.40 -6.18 -13.82
CA ARG A 24 -21.12 -6.60 -13.23
C ARG A 24 -20.98 -5.91 -11.88
N THR A 25 -21.36 -6.60 -10.81
CA THR A 25 -21.06 -6.17 -9.45
C THR A 25 -19.53 -6.11 -9.33
N ARG A 26 -19.01 -4.90 -9.10
CA ARG A 26 -17.63 -4.74 -8.65
C ARG A 26 -17.61 -5.25 -7.21
N HIS A 27 -17.12 -6.46 -6.99
CA HIS A 27 -16.76 -6.88 -5.64
C HIS A 27 -15.71 -5.88 -5.12
N PRO A 28 -15.95 -5.19 -4.00
CA PRO A 28 -14.88 -4.47 -3.34
C PRO A 28 -13.81 -5.49 -2.97
N ALA A 29 -12.56 -5.23 -3.38
CA ALA A 29 -11.42 -5.95 -2.86
C ALA A 29 -11.42 -5.74 -1.34
N MET A 30 -11.73 -6.80 -0.60
CA MET A 30 -11.61 -6.80 0.85
C MET A 30 -10.11 -6.70 1.15
N GLN A 31 -9.63 -5.49 1.41
CA GLN A 31 -8.38 -5.28 2.11
C GLN A 31 -8.57 -5.88 3.50
N GLU A 32 -8.02 -7.07 3.71
CA GLU A 32 -7.90 -7.62 5.06
C GLU A 32 -7.03 -6.65 5.86
N LYS A 33 -7.68 -5.91 6.75
CA LYS A 33 -7.04 -5.03 7.72
C LYS A 33 -6.19 -5.96 8.59
N SER A 34 -4.87 -5.91 8.45
CA SER A 34 -3.94 -6.83 9.13
C SER A 34 -4.30 -6.95 10.62
N ALA A 35 -4.70 -8.14 11.05
CA ALA A 35 -5.14 -8.42 12.42
C ALA A 35 -4.01 -8.36 13.47
N GLY A 36 -2.80 -7.95 13.08
CA GLY A 36 -1.65 -7.84 13.97
C GLY A 36 -1.69 -6.59 14.85
N THR A 37 -1.01 -6.67 15.99
CA THR A 37 -0.77 -5.57 16.92
C THR A 37 0.66 -5.06 16.82
N TYR A 38 0.87 -3.86 17.33
CA TYR A 38 2.20 -3.28 17.44
C TYR A 38 2.94 -3.94 18.61
N VAL A 39 4.18 -4.35 18.39
CA VAL A 39 5.03 -5.05 19.37
C VAL A 39 6.21 -4.20 19.86
N GLY A 40 6.43 -3.03 19.28
CA GLY A 40 7.47 -2.10 19.69
C GLY A 40 8.85 -2.44 19.14
N THR A 41 9.72 -1.41 19.14
CA THR A 41 11.06 -1.49 18.53
C THR A 41 11.99 -2.45 19.27
N GLU A 42 11.86 -2.56 20.59
CA GLU A 42 12.63 -3.50 21.42
C GLU A 42 12.44 -4.96 20.99
N THR A 43 11.22 -5.35 20.63
CA THR A 43 10.91 -6.68 20.10
C THR A 43 11.63 -6.91 18.77
N CYS A 44 11.63 -5.92 17.88
CA CYS A 44 12.37 -6.00 16.61
C CYS A 44 13.88 -6.10 16.83
N GLN A 45 14.42 -5.34 17.80
CA GLN A 45 15.84 -5.31 18.11
C GLN A 45 16.36 -6.67 18.57
N ALA A 46 15.55 -7.50 19.24
CA ALA A 46 15.98 -8.82 19.69
C ALA A 46 16.55 -9.70 18.56
N CYS A 47 16.06 -9.54 17.32
CA CYS A 47 16.53 -10.29 16.14
C CYS A 47 17.20 -9.40 15.07
N HIS A 48 16.89 -8.10 15.02
CA HIS A 48 17.33 -7.16 13.98
C HIS A 48 18.16 -6.00 14.54
N GLN A 49 19.17 -6.31 15.37
CA GLN A 49 20.09 -5.33 15.97
C GLN A 49 20.69 -4.36 14.96
N ASP A 50 21.29 -4.90 13.89
CA ASP A 50 21.96 -4.07 12.87
C ASP A 50 20.99 -3.08 12.23
N ARG A 51 19.75 -3.49 11.97
CA ARG A 51 18.73 -2.63 11.35
C ARG A 51 18.32 -1.50 12.28
N VAL A 52 18.26 -1.75 13.58
CA VAL A 52 17.98 -0.70 14.58
C VAL A 52 19.15 0.28 14.67
N VAL A 53 20.40 -0.20 14.64
CA VAL A 53 21.60 0.65 14.64
C VAL A 53 21.64 1.53 13.38
N GLU A 54 21.47 0.93 12.21
CA GLU A 54 21.45 1.62 10.92
C GLU A 54 20.33 2.68 10.88
N MET A 55 19.12 2.33 11.32
CA MET A 55 18.00 3.27 11.38
C MET A 55 18.26 4.42 12.35
N SER A 56 18.88 4.14 13.51
CA SER A 56 19.24 5.13 14.52
C SER A 56 20.28 6.14 14.03
N ALA A 57 21.10 5.75 13.05
CA ALA A 57 22.06 6.64 12.38
C ALA A 57 21.43 7.45 11.24
N SER A 58 20.17 7.18 10.87
CA SER A 58 19.47 7.87 9.78
C SER A 58 18.61 9.05 10.28
N PRO A 59 18.16 9.95 9.39
CA PRO A 59 17.12 10.93 9.70
C PRO A 59 15.83 10.30 10.26
N HIS A 60 15.47 9.09 9.82
CA HIS A 60 14.26 8.39 10.27
C HIS A 60 14.34 7.91 11.73
N LYS A 61 15.47 8.08 12.44
CA LYS A 61 15.58 7.83 13.89
C LYS A 61 14.53 8.56 14.73
N GLN A 62 13.96 9.64 14.21
CA GLN A 62 12.88 10.39 14.84
C GLN A 62 11.64 9.51 15.10
N LEU A 63 11.42 8.47 14.30
CA LEU A 63 10.32 7.51 14.50
C LEU A 63 10.44 6.75 15.83
N PHE A 64 11.65 6.60 16.39
CA PHE A 64 11.84 5.99 17.72
C PHE A 64 11.42 6.91 18.87
N ARG A 65 11.14 8.19 18.58
CA ARG A 65 10.66 9.20 19.54
C ARG A 65 9.24 9.65 19.25
N GLU A 66 8.61 9.09 18.23
CA GLU A 66 7.22 9.39 17.89
C GLU A 66 6.28 8.87 18.98
N THR A 67 5.24 9.64 19.27
CA THR A 67 4.22 9.35 20.28
C THR A 67 2.92 8.86 19.67
N ASP A 68 2.68 9.12 18.39
CA ASP A 68 1.57 8.52 17.65
C ASP A 68 1.77 7.00 17.53
N PRO A 69 0.91 6.18 18.16
CA PRO A 69 1.10 4.72 18.22
C PRO A 69 1.17 4.05 16.84
N VAL A 70 0.61 4.66 15.79
CA VAL A 70 0.62 4.07 14.44
C VAL A 70 1.75 4.58 13.55
N LYS A 71 2.60 5.47 14.07
CA LYS A 71 3.77 6.03 13.37
C LYS A 71 5.08 5.78 14.11
N GLN A 72 5.07 4.87 15.08
CA GLN A 72 6.22 4.64 15.95
C GLN A 72 7.15 3.54 15.42
N GLY A 73 8.45 3.85 15.45
CA GLY A 73 9.54 2.90 15.24
C GLY A 73 9.47 2.10 13.94
N CYS A 74 9.85 0.82 14.01
CA CYS A 74 9.93 -0.08 12.87
C CYS A 74 8.58 -0.27 12.17
N GLU A 75 7.51 -0.30 12.95
CA GLU A 75 6.16 -0.64 12.52
C GLU A 75 5.47 0.52 11.79
N ALA A 76 5.96 1.76 11.94
CA ALA A 76 5.58 2.91 11.12
C ALA A 76 5.73 2.64 9.62
N CYS A 77 6.73 1.85 9.24
CA CYS A 77 7.03 1.50 7.85
C CYS A 77 6.63 0.07 7.51
N HIS A 78 6.82 -0.87 8.44
CA HIS A 78 6.61 -2.31 8.23
C HIS A 78 5.21 -2.81 8.61
N GLY A 79 4.38 -1.96 9.23
CA GLY A 79 3.09 -2.33 9.78
C GLY A 79 3.19 -3.12 11.10
N PRO A 80 2.04 -3.56 11.65
CA PRO A 80 2.00 -4.32 12.89
C PRO A 80 2.81 -5.63 12.80
N GLY A 81 3.72 -5.86 13.73
CA GLY A 81 4.68 -6.95 13.69
C GLY A 81 4.27 -8.22 14.44
N SER A 82 3.16 -8.22 15.20
CA SER A 82 2.84 -9.35 16.10
C SER A 82 2.77 -10.70 15.40
N THR A 83 2.08 -10.79 14.26
CA THR A 83 1.95 -12.06 13.52
C THR A 83 3.30 -12.55 12.98
N HIS A 84 4.21 -11.64 12.61
CA HIS A 84 5.57 -12.00 12.20
C HIS A 84 6.39 -12.52 13.38
N VAL A 85 6.29 -11.91 14.55
CA VAL A 85 7.00 -12.34 15.76
C VAL A 85 6.47 -13.69 16.27
N GLU A 86 5.15 -13.84 16.39
CA GLU A 86 4.48 -15.05 16.88
C GLU A 86 4.74 -16.27 15.99
N SER A 87 4.96 -16.05 14.69
CA SER A 87 5.32 -17.10 13.73
C SER A 87 6.83 -17.40 13.70
N GLY A 88 7.61 -16.91 14.66
CA GLY A 88 9.05 -17.14 14.74
C GLY A 88 9.86 -16.35 13.71
N GLY A 89 9.32 -15.24 13.21
CA GLY A 89 9.98 -14.39 12.23
C GLY A 89 9.59 -14.68 10.78
N ASP A 90 8.39 -15.22 10.51
CA ASP A 90 7.94 -15.44 9.12
C ASP A 90 7.82 -14.10 8.39
N SER A 91 8.76 -13.87 7.48
CA SER A 91 8.83 -12.63 6.70
C SER A 91 7.59 -12.41 5.82
N ALA A 92 6.81 -13.46 5.48
CA ALA A 92 5.56 -13.31 4.74
C ALA A 92 4.44 -12.63 5.56
N LYS A 93 4.60 -12.54 6.89
CA LYS A 93 3.62 -11.96 7.83
C LYS A 93 3.92 -10.52 8.23
N ILE A 94 4.82 -9.85 7.51
CA ILE A 94 5.14 -8.42 7.71
C ILE A 94 5.33 -7.72 6.37
N PHE A 95 5.11 -6.41 6.31
CA PHE A 95 5.32 -5.68 5.07
C PHE A 95 6.80 -5.67 4.68
N ARG A 96 7.11 -6.09 3.45
CA ARG A 96 8.47 -6.17 2.92
C ARG A 96 8.64 -5.28 1.69
N TYR A 97 9.44 -4.23 1.83
CA TYR A 97 9.77 -3.32 0.73
C TYR A 97 10.42 -4.01 -0.47
N ARG A 98 11.20 -5.08 -0.25
CA ARG A 98 11.88 -5.81 -1.34
C ARG A 98 10.91 -6.52 -2.30
N SER A 99 9.76 -6.97 -1.79
CA SER A 99 8.75 -7.70 -2.58
C SER A 99 7.49 -6.89 -2.85
N ALA A 100 7.42 -5.65 -2.37
CA ALA A 100 6.28 -4.77 -2.56
C ALA A 100 6.31 -4.11 -3.94
N THR A 101 5.12 -3.74 -4.42
CA THR A 101 4.99 -2.95 -5.65
C THR A 101 5.43 -1.50 -5.42
N ALA A 102 5.77 -0.78 -6.48
CA ALA A 102 6.12 0.63 -6.39
C ALA A 102 5.01 1.48 -5.75
N GLY A 103 3.74 1.21 -6.10
CA GLY A 103 2.59 1.90 -5.51
C GLY A 103 2.45 1.66 -4.01
N SER A 104 2.60 0.41 -3.55
CA SER A 104 2.55 0.09 -2.12
C SER A 104 3.70 0.73 -1.34
N ILE A 105 4.90 0.81 -1.93
CA ILE A 105 6.04 1.50 -1.31
C ILE A 105 5.77 3.01 -1.22
N GLN A 106 5.26 3.61 -2.30
CA GLN A 106 4.90 5.02 -2.33
C GLN A 106 3.88 5.34 -1.24
N GLU A 107 2.80 4.54 -1.13
CA GLU A 107 1.76 4.69 -0.12
C GLU A 107 2.34 4.78 1.30
N LYS A 108 3.27 3.89 1.66
CA LYS A 108 3.94 3.91 2.96
C LYS A 108 4.75 5.18 3.19
N CYS A 109 5.52 5.62 2.20
CA CYS A 109 6.34 6.81 2.33
C CYS A 109 5.48 8.09 2.41
N THR A 110 4.44 8.19 1.57
CA THR A 110 3.58 9.37 1.49
C THR A 110 2.63 9.51 2.67
N ALA A 111 2.51 8.50 3.53
CA ALA A 111 1.81 8.61 4.81
C ALA A 111 2.40 9.70 5.72
N CYS A 112 3.69 10.03 5.55
CA CYS A 112 4.36 11.15 6.23
C CYS A 112 4.95 12.16 5.24
N HIS A 113 5.48 11.72 4.10
CA HIS A 113 6.15 12.56 3.10
C HIS A 113 5.17 13.07 2.03
N SER A 114 4.24 13.93 2.41
CA SER A 114 3.14 14.40 1.55
C SER A 114 3.57 15.37 0.42
N GLN A 115 4.72 16.03 0.55
CA GLN A 115 5.19 17.06 -0.39
C GLN A 115 6.25 16.56 -1.38
N HIS A 116 6.59 15.27 -1.36
CA HIS A 116 7.47 14.68 -2.36
C HIS A 116 6.63 14.10 -3.49
N ASP A 117 6.14 14.96 -4.38
CA ASP A 117 5.91 14.48 -5.73
C ASP A 117 7.30 14.24 -6.34
N GLY A 118 7.58 13.02 -6.77
CA GLY A 118 8.72 12.80 -7.64
C GLY A 118 8.36 13.44 -8.98
N SER A 119 8.32 14.77 -9.08
CA SER A 119 8.08 15.47 -10.35
C SER A 119 9.09 14.93 -11.37
N GLY A 120 8.60 14.18 -12.36
CA GLY A 120 9.39 13.42 -13.35
C GLY A 120 9.68 11.94 -13.05
N HIS A 121 9.49 11.47 -11.82
CA HIS A 121 9.74 10.09 -11.35
C HIS A 121 8.50 9.42 -10.71
N ARG A 122 7.30 9.95 -10.99
CA ARG A 122 6.02 9.36 -10.54
C ARG A 122 5.93 7.92 -11.10
N GLY A 123 5.57 6.97 -10.23
CA GLY A 123 5.49 5.55 -10.60
C GLY A 123 6.75 4.72 -10.28
N LEU A 124 7.86 5.36 -9.89
CA LEU A 124 9.02 4.65 -9.33
C LEU A 124 8.87 4.49 -7.81
N ALA A 125 9.31 3.35 -7.28
CA ALA A 125 9.39 3.18 -5.83
C ALA A 125 10.45 4.12 -5.24
N CYS A 126 10.15 4.77 -4.12
CA CYS A 126 11.08 5.66 -3.41
C CYS A 126 12.41 4.95 -3.08
N THR A 127 12.34 3.65 -2.81
CA THR A 127 13.48 2.79 -2.50
C THR A 127 14.41 2.47 -3.67
N ARG A 128 14.08 2.90 -4.90
CA ARG A 128 15.02 2.85 -6.03
C ARG A 128 16.15 3.86 -5.87
N CYS A 129 15.86 4.98 -5.22
CA CYS A 129 16.79 6.07 -5.00
C CYS A 129 17.24 6.16 -3.55
N HIS A 130 16.36 5.87 -2.59
CA HIS A 130 16.66 6.02 -1.16
C HIS A 130 16.81 4.67 -0.44
N THR A 131 17.72 4.60 0.52
CA THR A 131 17.91 3.46 1.42
C THR A 131 17.84 3.88 2.88
N VAL A 132 16.92 3.28 3.63
CA VAL A 132 16.67 3.65 5.04
C VAL A 132 17.36 2.73 6.03
N HIS A 133 17.65 1.49 5.62
CA HIS A 133 18.34 0.49 6.44
C HIS A 133 19.85 0.48 6.19
N GLN A 134 20.37 1.29 5.27
CA GLN A 134 21.81 1.42 5.07
C GLN A 134 22.08 2.89 4.79
N PRO A 135 22.27 3.74 5.81
CA PRO A 135 22.46 5.16 5.61
C PRO A 135 23.69 5.38 4.73
N SER A 136 23.46 5.70 3.46
CA SER A 136 24.52 5.97 2.50
C SER A 136 24.37 7.38 1.94
N GLY A 137 25.46 8.12 1.98
CA GLY A 137 25.57 9.44 1.36
C GLY A 137 24.58 10.48 1.88
N LYS A 138 24.49 11.60 1.15
CA LYS A 138 23.57 12.69 1.44
C LYS A 138 22.14 12.25 1.08
N PHE A 139 21.16 12.60 1.92
CA PHE A 139 19.74 12.31 1.71
C PHE A 139 19.40 10.81 1.56
N LEU A 140 20.24 9.93 2.11
CA LEU A 140 20.04 8.48 2.04
C LEU A 140 20.03 7.91 0.62
N LEU A 141 20.71 8.56 -0.33
CA LEU A 141 20.76 8.05 -1.70
C LEU A 141 21.58 6.75 -1.79
N THR A 142 21.07 5.79 -2.55
CA THR A 142 21.73 4.49 -2.80
C THR A 142 23.03 4.63 -3.60
N LYS A 143 23.21 5.76 -4.28
CA LYS A 143 24.39 6.14 -5.07
C LYS A 143 24.61 7.65 -5.03
N PRO A 144 25.80 8.16 -5.38
CA PRO A 144 25.99 9.57 -5.70
C PRO A 144 24.95 10.06 -6.73
N GLN A 145 24.46 11.29 -6.57
CA GLN A 145 23.31 11.81 -7.32
C GLN A 145 23.53 11.78 -8.84
N ASP A 146 24.71 12.19 -9.30
CA ASP A 146 25.13 12.15 -10.71
C ASP A 146 25.04 10.74 -11.30
N GLN A 147 25.59 9.75 -10.59
CA GLN A 147 25.57 8.35 -11.02
C GLN A 147 24.17 7.74 -10.95
N LEU A 148 23.33 8.17 -10.01
CA LEU A 148 21.96 7.71 -9.87
C LEU A 148 21.10 8.16 -11.06
N CYS A 149 21.17 9.44 -11.44
CA CYS A 149 20.46 9.99 -12.60
C CYS A 149 20.84 9.25 -13.89
N LEU A 150 22.16 9.07 -14.10
CA LEU A 150 22.71 8.41 -15.29
C LEU A 150 22.45 6.90 -15.34
N SER A 151 21.96 6.30 -14.25
CA SER A 151 21.57 4.88 -14.26
C SER A 151 20.37 4.59 -15.16
N CYS A 152 19.56 5.61 -15.45
CA CYS A 152 18.40 5.53 -16.34
C CYS A 152 18.44 6.55 -17.49
N HIS A 153 18.97 7.75 -17.28
CA HIS A 153 19.04 8.83 -18.28
C HIS A 153 20.43 8.90 -18.92
N ARG A 154 20.60 8.28 -20.09
CA ARG A 154 21.86 8.27 -20.85
C ARG A 154 21.85 9.32 -21.94
#